data_AF-A0A146KAM3-F1
#
_entry.id   AF-A0A146KAM3-F1
#
_cell.length_a   1.000
_cell.length_b   1.000
_cell.length_c   1.000
_cell.angle_alpha   90.00
_cell.angle_beta   90.00
_cell.angle_gamma   90.00
#
_symmetry.space_group_name_H-M   'P 1'
#
loop_
_entity.id
_entity.type
_entity.pdbx_description
1 polymer ?
#
loop_
_entity_poly.entity_id
_entity_poly.type
_entity_poly.pdbx_seq_one_letter_code
_entity_poly.pdbx_strand_id
1 'polypeptide(L)'
;DYDEQQKINFMSVDQYILFGSPNDGIITPWKSAFFGQYEGDDMTMVDYWNRPDYNADNFGLKSMHEQGRVKTFISGLAHLEYILPKAEKFLKTIVAPWLSMQR
;
A
#
# COMPACT_ATOMS: atom_id res chain seq x y z
N ASP A 1 10.32 8.30 18.06
CA ASP A 1 9.29 7.77 18.95
C ASP A 1 8.03 7.49 18.20
N TYR A 2 7.54 6.26 18.27
CA TYR A 2 6.22 5.88 17.79
C TYR A 2 5.25 6.02 18.95
N ASP A 3 4.16 6.71 18.71
CA ASP A 3 3.12 6.95 19.70
C ASP A 3 2.09 5.82 19.67
N GLU A 4 1.83 5.19 20.81
CA GLU A 4 0.88 4.06 20.91
C GLU A 4 -0.53 4.45 20.44
N GLN A 5 -0.95 5.69 20.66
CA GLN A 5 -2.25 6.16 20.18
C GLN A 5 -2.27 6.25 18.65
N GLN A 6 -1.18 6.68 18.00
CA GLN A 6 -1.07 6.64 16.54
C GLN A 6 -1.15 5.21 15.99
N LYS A 7 -0.52 4.23 16.65
CA LYS A 7 -0.63 2.82 16.28
C LYS A 7 -2.07 2.30 16.39
N ILE A 8 -2.75 2.59 17.51
CA ILE A 8 -4.16 2.23 17.70
C ILE A 8 -5.02 2.85 16.60
N ASN A 9 -4.81 4.13 16.30
CA ASN A 9 -5.57 4.84 15.27
C ASN A 9 -5.32 4.27 13.87
N PHE A 10 -4.07 3.96 13.52
CA PHE A 10 -3.73 3.31 12.25
C PHE A 10 -4.43 1.95 12.12
N MET A 11 -4.42 1.15 13.18
CA MET A 11 -5.06 -0.16 13.21
C MET A 11 -6.59 -0.13 13.29
N SER A 12 -7.21 1.05 13.45
CA SER A 12 -8.67 1.20 13.48
C SER A 12 -9.32 1.07 12.09
N VAL A 13 -8.54 1.22 11.01
CA VAL A 13 -9.04 1.07 9.63
C VAL A 13 -9.28 -0.40 9.33
N ASP A 14 -10.47 -0.78 8.88
CA ASP A 14 -10.80 -2.19 8.61
C ASP A 14 -9.80 -2.86 7.67
N GLN A 15 -9.50 -2.24 6.53
CA GLN A 15 -8.58 -2.75 5.53
C GLN A 15 -7.82 -1.65 4.79
N TYR A 16 -6.57 -1.93 4.42
CA TYR A 16 -5.77 -1.14 3.50
C TYR A 16 -5.73 -1.81 2.13
N ILE A 17 -6.35 -1.16 1.14
CA ILE A 17 -6.34 -1.58 -0.26
C ILE A 17 -5.35 -0.71 -1.02
N LEU A 18 -4.15 -1.23 -1.23
CA LEU A 18 -3.04 -0.51 -1.82
C LEU A 18 -2.84 -0.95 -3.27
N PHE A 19 -2.68 0.00 -4.18
CA PHE A 19 -2.39 -0.29 -5.59
C PHE A 19 -1.32 0.64 -6.13
N GLY A 20 -0.47 0.09 -6.99
CA GLY A 20 0.71 0.76 -7.52
C GLY A 20 1.22 0.03 -8.75
N SER A 21 2.27 0.56 -9.38
CA SER A 21 2.76 0.03 -10.63
C SER A 21 4.25 0.31 -10.84
N PRO A 22 5.03 -0.67 -11.33
CA PRO A 22 6.38 -0.37 -11.81
C PRO A 22 6.37 0.55 -13.04
N ASN A 23 5.25 0.66 -13.74
CA ASN A 23 5.08 1.57 -14.88
C ASN A 23 4.67 2.99 -14.45
N ASP A 24 4.46 3.26 -13.16
CA ASP A 24 3.96 4.54 -12.65
C ASP A 24 4.78 5.72 -13.22
N GLY A 25 6.11 5.64 -13.13
CA GLY A 25 7.03 6.58 -13.77
C GLY A 25 7.11 7.96 -13.11
N ILE A 26 6.37 8.20 -12.01
CA ILE A 26 6.41 9.46 -11.24
C ILE A 26 6.77 9.19 -9.77
N ILE A 27 6.05 8.28 -9.11
CA ILE A 27 6.33 7.87 -7.73
C ILE A 27 7.64 7.08 -7.69
N THR A 28 8.59 7.54 -6.89
CA THR A 28 9.93 6.94 -6.76
C THR A 28 10.31 6.77 -5.28
N PRO A 29 10.58 5.54 -4.80
CA PRO A 29 10.42 4.28 -5.51
C PRO A 29 8.93 3.94 -5.68
N TRP A 30 8.55 3.28 -6.78
CA TRP A 30 7.14 2.93 -7.05
C TRP A 30 6.54 2.02 -5.96
N LYS A 31 7.38 1.20 -5.31
CA LYS A 31 6.99 0.35 -4.17
C LYS A 31 6.52 1.15 -2.95
N SER A 32 6.76 2.47 -2.88
CA SER A 32 6.23 3.32 -1.80
C SER A 32 4.70 3.34 -1.75
N ALA A 33 4.02 3.10 -2.88
CA ALA A 33 2.56 2.87 -2.92
C ALA A 33 2.13 1.65 -2.07
N PHE A 34 3.05 0.75 -1.73
CA PHE A 34 2.84 -0.42 -0.88
C PHE A 34 3.53 -0.32 0.47
N PHE A 35 3.95 0.87 0.92
CA PHE A 35 4.86 1.04 2.07
C PHE A 35 6.26 0.42 1.86
N GLY A 36 6.64 0.07 0.64
CA GLY A 36 8.04 -0.24 0.33
C GLY A 36 8.91 1.02 0.32
N GLN A 37 10.22 0.84 0.28
CA GLN A 37 11.19 1.94 0.24
C GLN A 37 12.51 1.50 -0.38
N TYR A 38 13.45 2.43 -0.49
CA TYR A 38 14.84 2.14 -0.80
C TYR A 38 15.58 1.48 0.37
N GLU A 39 16.56 0.62 0.07
CA GLU A 39 17.42 -0.03 1.04
C GLU A 39 18.85 0.52 0.97
N GLY A 40 19.12 1.58 1.72
CA GLY A 40 20.47 2.15 1.87
C GLY A 40 21.09 2.78 0.60
N ASP A 41 20.48 2.59 -0.57
CA ASP A 41 20.85 3.14 -1.88
C ASP A 41 19.60 3.47 -2.73
N ASP A 42 19.78 4.12 -3.88
CA ASP A 42 18.68 4.56 -4.76
C ASP A 42 18.32 3.53 -5.85
N MET A 43 18.82 2.30 -5.77
CA MET A 43 18.63 1.24 -6.77
C MET A 43 17.83 0.05 -6.23
N THR A 44 17.99 -0.24 -4.96
CA THR A 44 17.48 -1.44 -4.29
C THR A 44 16.21 -1.10 -3.54
N MET A 45 15.08 -1.65 -3.99
CA MET A 45 13.79 -1.44 -3.35
C MET A 45 13.39 -2.65 -2.50
N VAL A 46 13.08 -2.40 -1.24
CA VAL A 46 12.57 -3.42 -0.31
C VAL A 46 11.06 -3.33 -0.18
N ASP A 47 10.44 -4.50 -0.04
CA ASP A 47 9.04 -4.61 0.35
C ASP A 47 8.87 -4.26 1.83
N TYR A 48 7.65 -3.87 2.20
CA TYR A 48 7.39 -3.39 3.55
C TYR A 48 7.66 -4.42 4.65
N TRP A 49 7.49 -5.72 4.37
CA TRP A 49 7.76 -6.80 5.32
C TRP A 49 9.26 -7.03 5.60
N ASN A 50 10.15 -6.43 4.80
CA ASN A 50 11.59 -6.48 5.04
C ASN A 50 12.10 -5.26 5.82
N ARG A 51 11.25 -4.28 6.13
CA ARG A 51 11.66 -3.06 6.83
C ARG A 51 11.80 -3.29 8.35
N PRO A 52 12.76 -2.63 9.02
CA PRO A 52 12.91 -2.71 10.48
C PRO A 52 11.66 -2.29 11.25
N ASP A 53 10.96 -1.25 10.80
CA ASP A 53 9.78 -0.71 11.46
C ASP A 53 8.53 -1.58 11.30
N TYR A 54 8.46 -2.36 10.22
CA TYR A 54 7.50 -3.45 10.10
C TYR A 54 7.80 -4.57 11.11
N ASN A 55 9.05 -5.02 11.20
CA ASN A 55 9.44 -6.12 12.09
C ASN A 55 9.20 -5.80 13.57
N ALA A 56 9.42 -4.53 13.94
CA ALA A 56 9.11 -4.00 15.27
C ALA A 56 7.61 -3.68 15.47
N ASP A 57 6.78 -3.80 14.42
CA ASP A 57 5.37 -3.45 14.40
C ASP A 57 5.08 -2.04 14.95
N ASN A 58 5.94 -1.09 14.60
CA ASN A 58 6.01 0.23 15.24
C ASN A 58 4.70 1.04 15.18
N PHE A 59 3.93 0.87 14.11
CA PHE A 59 2.64 1.54 13.91
C PHE A 59 1.51 0.57 13.55
N GLY A 60 1.72 -0.73 13.74
CA GLY A 60 0.68 -1.74 13.54
C GLY A 60 0.59 -2.36 12.14
N LEU A 61 1.49 -2.00 11.21
CA LEU A 61 1.47 -2.55 9.84
C LEU A 61 1.67 -4.06 9.81
N LYS A 62 2.53 -4.63 10.66
CA LYS A 62 2.74 -6.07 10.72
C LYS A 62 1.52 -6.77 11.27
N SER A 63 0.97 -6.25 12.38
CA SER A 63 -0.29 -6.75 12.94
C SER A 63 -1.42 -6.76 11.90
N MET A 64 -1.59 -5.66 11.16
CA MET A 64 -2.60 -5.54 10.10
C MET A 64 -2.35 -6.51 8.93
N HIS A 65 -1.09 -6.66 8.50
CA HIS A 65 -0.71 -7.54 7.41
C HIS A 65 -0.96 -9.02 7.77
N GLU A 66 -0.55 -9.45 8.96
CA GLU A 66 -0.76 -10.83 9.46
C GLU A 66 -2.25 -11.15 9.66
N GLN A 67 -3.08 -10.15 9.98
CA GLN A 67 -4.54 -10.26 10.02
C GLN A 67 -5.20 -10.30 8.62
N GLY A 68 -4.41 -10.19 7.55
CA GLY A 68 -4.92 -10.18 6.18
C GLY A 68 -5.67 -8.89 5.80
N ARG A 69 -5.49 -7.81 6.57
CA ARG A 69 -6.14 -6.50 6.39
C ARG A 69 -5.40 -5.58 5.43
N VAL A 70 -4.21 -5.96 4.98
CA VAL A 70 -3.45 -5.24 3.93
C VAL A 70 -3.53 -6.06 2.64
N LYS A 71 -3.99 -5.43 1.55
CA LYS A 71 -4.06 -6.02 0.20
C LYS A 71 -3.28 -5.15 -0.77
N THR A 72 -2.41 -5.75 -1.57
CA THR A 72 -1.58 -5.04 -2.56
C THR A 72 -1.90 -5.51 -3.97
N PHE A 73 -2.06 -4.58 -4.91
CA PHE A 73 -2.37 -4.88 -6.31
C PHE A 73 -1.45 -4.13 -7.26
N ILE A 74 -0.83 -4.87 -8.19
CA ILE A 74 -0.05 -4.27 -9.28
C ILE A 74 -0.99 -3.97 -10.45
N SER A 75 -1.11 -2.68 -10.83
CA SER A 75 -2.07 -2.24 -11.83
C SER A 75 -1.55 -2.32 -13.27
N GLY A 76 -0.23 -2.19 -13.47
CA GLY A 76 0.40 -2.03 -14.79
C GLY A 76 0.16 -0.66 -15.45
N LEU A 77 -0.47 0.29 -14.74
CA LEU A 77 -0.78 1.63 -15.23
C LEU A 77 0.40 2.59 -15.01
N ALA A 78 0.55 3.58 -15.88
CA ALA A 78 1.37 4.75 -15.59
C ALA A 78 0.63 5.72 -14.66
N HIS A 79 1.35 6.63 -13.99
CA HIS A 79 0.80 7.46 -12.92
C HIS A 79 -0.46 8.24 -13.33
N LEU A 80 -0.43 8.86 -14.51
CA LEU A 80 -1.57 9.62 -15.02
C LEU A 80 -2.70 8.74 -15.54
N GLU A 81 -2.46 7.45 -15.78
CA GLU A 81 -3.51 6.56 -16.33
C GLU A 81 -4.56 6.19 -15.30
N TYR A 82 -4.28 6.33 -13.98
CA TYR A 82 -5.25 6.09 -12.92
C TYR A 82 -6.49 7.00 -13.00
N ILE A 83 -6.36 8.18 -13.61
CA ILE A 83 -7.47 9.13 -13.82
C ILE A 83 -8.07 9.05 -15.24
N LEU A 84 -7.59 8.14 -16.09
CA LEU A 84 -8.06 7.98 -17.45
C LEU A 84 -8.99 6.76 -17.58
N PRO A 85 -9.81 6.68 -18.65
CA PRO A 85 -10.70 5.54 -18.89
C PRO A 85 -9.99 4.17 -18.88
N LYS A 86 -8.70 4.14 -19.18
CA LYS A 86 -7.87 2.92 -19.12
C LYS A 86 -7.89 2.24 -17.73
N ALA A 87 -8.00 3.03 -16.65
CA ALA A 87 -8.08 2.50 -15.30
C ALA A 87 -9.44 1.88 -14.96
N GLU A 88 -10.49 2.13 -15.73
CA GLU A 88 -11.87 1.73 -15.38
C GLU A 88 -11.99 0.23 -15.10
N LYS A 89 -11.40 -0.62 -15.96
CA LYS A 89 -11.42 -2.07 -15.76
C LYS A 89 -10.73 -2.44 -14.45
N PHE A 90 -9.56 -1.88 -14.18
CA PHE A 90 -8.83 -2.13 -12.93
C PHE A 90 -9.65 -1.68 -11.71
N LEU A 91 -10.15 -0.45 -11.72
CA LEU A 91 -10.93 0.09 -10.61
C LEU A 91 -12.19 -0.75 -10.34
N LYS A 92 -12.96 -1.12 -11.37
CA LYS A 92 -14.19 -1.91 -11.21
C LYS A 92 -13.93 -3.35 -10.75
N THR A 93 -12.84 -3.97 -11.19
CA THR A 93 -12.58 -5.39 -10.90
C THR A 93 -11.76 -5.61 -9.64
N ILE A 94 -10.85 -4.69 -9.32
CA ILE A 94 -9.90 -4.82 -8.23
C ILE A 94 -10.27 -3.96 -7.03
N VAL A 95 -10.67 -2.70 -7.25
CA VAL A 95 -10.90 -1.74 -6.16
C VAL A 95 -12.36 -1.75 -5.69
N ALA A 96 -13.31 -1.69 -6.61
CA ALA A 96 -14.74 -1.58 -6.30
C ALA A 96 -15.30 -2.71 -5.41
N PRO A 97 -14.83 -3.98 -5.48
CA PRO A 97 -15.28 -5.02 -4.54
C PRO A 97 -15.04 -4.68 -3.06
N TRP A 98 -14.06 -3.82 -2.76
CA TRP A 98 -13.72 -3.39 -1.41
C TRP A 98 -14.42 -2.10 -0.98
N LEU A 99 -15.13 -1.44 -1.90
CA LEU A 99 -15.88 -0.21 -1.64
C LEU A 99 -17.28 -0.47 -1.08
N SER A 100 -17.55 -1.69 -0.58
CA SER A 100 -18.86 -2.03 -0.05
C SER A 100 -19.18 -1.11 1.13
N MET A 101 -19.98 -0.07 0.86
CA MET A 101 -20.72 0.67 1.86
C MET A 101 -21.82 -0.26 2.39
N GLN A 102 -21.47 -1.16 3.31
CA GLN A 102 -22.48 -1.60 4.26
C GLN A 102 -22.79 -0.37 5.11
N ARG A 103 -23.94 0.26 4.81
CA ARG A 103 -24.55 1.28 5.65
C ARG A 103 -24.99 0.68 6.98
#